data_AF-A0AAX6M9H7-F1
#
_entry.id   AF-A0AAX6M9H7-F1
#
_cell.length_a   1.000
_cell.length_b   1.000
_cell.length_c   1.000
_cell.angle_alpha   90.00
_cell.angle_beta   90.00
_cell.angle_gamma   90.00
#
_symmetry.space_group_name_H-M   'P 1'
#
loop_
_entity.id
_entity.type
_entity.pdbx_description
1 polymer ?
#
loop_
_entity_poly.entity_id
_entity_poly.type
_entity_poly.pdbx_seq_one_letter_code
_entity_poly.pdbx_strand_id
1 'polypeptide(L)'
;MVLYASTPETEPLVERSLEYFLKLGERYGAVVLIDEADVYLEARHVLDISRNKLVSVFLRALEYHRGILFLTTNRVQTFDSAFTSRIHVALHYKSLTDPDREKIWLNSFERLERDSGDKVHISVATREYAYESRDVQSLHWNGREIRNALQTAVALAETEALEENKDKVTVTDKHLRAVVRMSRGFKNFLGQQKKRSNDDVEKDDEEEFEDNGEGSTVRVN
;
A
#
# COMPACT_ATOMS: atom_id res chain seq x y z
N MET A 1 5.14 19.88 0.69
CA MET A 1 5.16 20.18 -0.75
C MET A 1 5.09 18.83 -1.45
N VAL A 2 3.96 18.49 -2.06
CA VAL A 2 3.73 17.19 -2.72
C VAL A 2 3.85 17.44 -4.22
N LEU A 3 4.75 16.73 -4.91
CA LEU A 3 4.90 16.81 -6.36
C LEU A 3 4.35 15.52 -6.97
N TYR A 4 3.36 15.64 -7.86
CA TYR A 4 2.89 14.56 -8.72
C TYR A 4 3.85 14.43 -9.92
N ALA A 5 4.52 13.30 -10.05
CA ALA A 5 5.29 12.95 -11.25
C ALA A 5 4.40 12.08 -12.16
N SER A 6 3.84 12.68 -13.22
CA SER A 6 3.00 11.97 -14.19
C SER A 6 3.51 12.09 -15.63
N THR A 7 4.80 12.38 -15.79
CA THR A 7 5.52 12.28 -17.07
C THR A 7 6.79 11.47 -16.85
N PRO A 8 7.25 10.67 -17.83
CA PRO A 8 8.58 10.07 -17.77
C PRO A 8 9.59 11.22 -17.89
N GLU A 9 9.92 11.83 -16.76
CA GLU A 9 10.85 12.94 -16.66
C GLU A 9 12.22 12.43 -17.09
N THR A 10 12.84 13.13 -18.05
CA THR A 10 14.20 12.86 -18.50
C THR A 10 15.12 12.68 -17.29
N GLU A 11 15.81 11.54 -17.21
CA GLU A 11 16.75 11.13 -16.13
C GLU A 11 17.56 12.27 -15.48
N PRO A 12 18.13 13.27 -16.21
CA PRO A 12 18.88 14.37 -15.60
C PRO A 12 18.07 15.27 -14.65
N LEU A 13 16.75 15.35 -14.82
CA LEU A 13 15.89 16.17 -13.94
C LEU A 13 15.73 15.52 -12.57
N VAL A 14 15.60 14.20 -12.54
CA VAL A 14 15.46 13.42 -11.29
C VAL A 14 16.72 13.50 -10.45
N GLU A 15 17.91 13.37 -11.07
CA GLU A 15 19.19 13.53 -10.38
C GLU A 15 19.32 14.92 -9.75
N ARG A 16 19.04 15.98 -10.51
CA ARG A 16 19.12 17.36 -10.01
C ARG A 16 18.14 17.63 -8.88
N SER A 17 16.92 17.10 -8.99
CA SER A 17 15.88 17.22 -7.97
C SER A 17 16.31 16.53 -6.67
N LEU A 18 16.79 15.29 -6.76
CA LEU A 18 17.28 14.52 -5.62
C LEU A 18 18.43 15.24 -4.92
N GLU A 19 19.45 15.69 -5.67
CA GLU A 19 20.57 16.44 -5.10
C GLU A 19 20.13 17.74 -4.43
N TYR A 20 19.18 18.46 -5.04
CA TYR A 20 18.65 19.70 -4.48
C TYR A 20 17.99 19.47 -3.12
N PHE A 21 17.09 18.48 -3.02
CA PHE A 21 16.37 18.20 -1.77
C PHE A 21 17.28 17.64 -0.67
N LEU A 22 18.26 16.79 -1.02
CA LEU A 22 19.23 16.30 -0.04
C LEU A 22 20.09 17.43 0.51
N LYS A 23 20.62 18.32 -0.35
CA LYS A 23 21.37 19.51 0.08
C LYS A 23 20.53 20.46 0.92
N LEU A 24 19.24 20.58 0.62
CA LEU A 24 18.30 21.37 1.40
C LEU A 24 18.13 20.77 2.81
N GLY A 25 17.93 19.44 2.88
CA GLY A 25 17.85 18.71 4.14
C GLY A 25 19.09 18.90 5.01
N GLU A 26 20.27 18.77 4.42
CA GLU A 26 21.56 19.01 5.09
C GLU A 26 21.67 20.44 5.60
N ARG A 27 21.36 21.44 4.75
CA ARG A 27 21.47 22.85 5.10
C ARG A 27 20.60 23.23 6.30
N TYR A 28 19.41 22.67 6.39
CA TYR A 28 18.47 22.97 7.48
C TYR A 28 18.52 21.98 8.64
N GLY A 29 19.38 20.96 8.59
CA GLY A 29 19.40 19.87 9.58
C GLY A 29 18.08 19.09 9.63
N ALA A 30 17.35 19.05 8.51
CA ALA A 30 16.05 18.40 8.43
C ALA A 30 16.18 16.90 8.16
N VAL A 31 15.17 16.15 8.63
CA VAL A 31 14.99 14.76 8.23
C VAL A 31 14.44 14.71 6.81
N VAL A 32 15.11 13.98 5.92
CA VAL A 32 14.63 13.76 4.55
C VAL A 32 13.88 12.43 4.51
N LEU A 33 12.69 12.43 3.91
CA LEU A 33 11.90 11.22 3.65
C LEU A 33 11.79 11.04 2.14
N ILE A 34 12.22 9.89 1.64
CA ILE A 34 11.96 9.45 0.27
C ILE A 34 10.94 8.32 0.36
N ASP A 35 9.71 8.64 -0.04
CA ASP A 35 8.59 7.72 -0.03
C ASP A 35 8.56 6.91 -1.34
N GLU A 36 8.14 5.64 -1.26
CA GLU A 36 8.02 4.73 -2.41
C GLU A 36 9.31 4.67 -3.25
N ALA A 37 10.45 4.48 -2.56
CA ALA A 37 11.76 4.44 -3.19
C ALA A 37 12.04 3.14 -3.96
N ASP A 38 11.05 2.27 -4.18
CA ASP A 38 11.22 0.98 -4.85
C ASP A 38 11.75 1.10 -6.27
N VAL A 39 11.32 2.13 -7.02
CA VAL A 39 11.86 2.45 -8.37
C VAL A 39 13.37 2.68 -8.36
N TYR A 40 13.91 3.22 -7.25
CA TYR A 40 15.34 3.52 -7.11
C TYR A 40 16.14 2.39 -6.46
N LEU A 41 15.45 1.48 -5.77
CA LEU A 41 16.04 0.41 -4.96
C LEU A 41 16.01 -0.96 -5.66
N GLU A 42 15.27 -1.08 -6.76
CA GLU A 42 15.14 -2.32 -7.54
C GLU A 42 16.49 -2.79 -8.14
N ALA A 43 16.67 -4.10 -8.20
CA ALA A 43 17.83 -4.75 -8.76
C ALA A 43 18.08 -4.31 -10.20
N ARG A 44 19.35 -4.09 -10.53
CA ARG A 44 19.76 -3.71 -11.88
C ARG A 44 19.42 -4.80 -12.89
N HIS A 45 18.88 -4.43 -14.04
CA HIS A 45 18.58 -5.36 -15.13
C HIS A 45 19.51 -5.10 -16.31
N VAL A 46 20.06 -6.15 -16.92
CA VAL A 46 21.11 -6.05 -17.95
C VAL A 46 20.64 -5.21 -19.15
N LEU A 47 19.35 -5.30 -19.48
CA LEU A 47 18.76 -4.63 -20.64
C LEU A 47 18.26 -3.20 -20.35
N ASP A 48 18.27 -2.75 -19.09
CA ASP A 48 17.71 -1.44 -18.70
C ASP A 48 18.81 -0.46 -18.25
N ILE A 49 19.47 0.14 -19.24
CA ILE A 49 20.57 1.10 -19.02
C ILE A 49 20.07 2.35 -18.27
N SER A 50 18.87 2.82 -18.60
CA SER A 50 18.23 4.00 -18.03
C SER A 50 17.96 3.84 -16.53
N ARG A 51 17.35 2.72 -16.13
CA ARG A 51 17.11 2.40 -14.73
C ARG A 51 18.41 2.18 -13.95
N ASN A 52 19.37 1.47 -14.54
CA ASN A 52 20.66 1.23 -13.89
C ASN A 52 21.42 2.53 -13.58
N LYS A 53 21.27 3.56 -14.43
CA LYS A 53 21.80 4.90 -14.15
C LYS A 53 21.11 5.54 -12.96
N LEU A 54 19.77 5.53 -12.91
CA LEU A 54 19.02 6.07 -11.77
C LEU A 54 19.38 5.39 -10.44
N VAL A 55 19.47 4.05 -10.43
CA VAL A 55 19.93 3.28 -9.27
C VAL A 55 21.34 3.71 -8.84
N SER A 56 22.24 3.95 -9.80
CA SER A 56 23.61 4.40 -9.52
C SER A 56 23.67 5.81 -8.94
N VAL A 57 22.88 6.74 -9.49
CA VAL A 57 22.73 8.11 -8.96
C VAL A 57 22.18 8.06 -7.52
N PHE A 58 21.19 7.21 -7.28
CA PHE A 58 20.58 7.05 -5.96
C PHE A 58 21.57 6.49 -4.94
N LEU A 59 22.33 5.44 -5.27
CA LEU A 59 23.39 4.90 -4.42
C LEU A 59 24.43 5.95 -4.03
N ARG A 60 24.84 6.77 -4.99
CA ARG A 60 25.77 7.89 -4.75
C ARG A 60 25.14 8.88 -3.77
N ALA A 61 23.89 9.25 -3.98
CA ALA A 61 23.18 10.18 -3.13
C ALA A 61 23.09 9.67 -1.67
N LEU A 62 22.79 8.38 -1.46
CA LEU A 62 22.77 7.75 -0.13
C LEU A 62 24.14 7.74 0.56
N GLU A 63 25.20 7.53 -0.20
CA GLU A 63 26.57 7.46 0.33
C GLU A 63 27.10 8.81 0.81
N TYR A 64 26.78 9.89 0.09
CA TYR A 64 27.30 11.22 0.40
C TYR A 64 26.37 12.07 1.26
N HIS A 65 25.13 11.63 1.50
CA HIS A 65 24.18 12.41 2.29
C HIS A 65 24.65 12.55 3.75
N ARG A 66 24.74 13.80 4.21
CA ARG A 66 25.16 14.16 5.58
C ARG A 66 23.97 14.60 6.42
N GLY A 67 23.05 13.67 6.67
CA GLY A 67 21.83 13.93 7.44
C GLY A 67 21.07 12.66 7.79
N ILE A 68 19.86 12.82 8.34
CA ILE A 68 18.96 11.70 8.63
C ILE A 68 18.05 11.51 7.42
N LEU A 69 18.16 10.33 6.80
CA LEU A 69 17.37 9.94 5.65
C LEU A 69 16.49 8.73 6.00
N PHE A 70 15.19 8.86 5.78
CA PHE A 70 14.24 7.76 5.80
C PHE A 70 13.85 7.38 4.38
N LEU A 71 13.86 6.09 4.12
CA LEU A 71 13.38 5.50 2.88
C LEU A 71 12.19 4.60 3.20
N THR A 72 11.11 4.69 2.43
CA THR A 72 10.04 3.70 2.47
C THR A 72 10.04 2.90 1.18
N THR A 73 9.62 1.64 1.26
CA THR A 73 9.54 0.76 0.09
C THR A 73 8.49 -0.31 0.35
N ASN A 74 7.75 -0.67 -0.69
CA ASN A 74 6.83 -1.81 -0.68
C ASN A 74 7.46 -3.06 -1.32
N ARG A 75 8.67 -2.97 -1.88
CA ARG A 75 9.31 -4.03 -2.68
C ARG A 75 10.70 -4.40 -2.15
N VAL A 76 10.75 -4.91 -0.93
CA VAL A 76 12.03 -5.32 -0.32
C VAL A 76 12.69 -6.52 -1.04
N GLN A 77 11.91 -7.36 -1.72
CA GLN A 77 12.42 -8.60 -2.35
C GLN A 77 13.29 -8.33 -3.58
N THR A 78 13.05 -7.21 -4.26
CA THR A 78 13.79 -6.83 -5.46
C THR A 78 14.94 -5.88 -5.16
N PHE A 79 15.33 -5.73 -3.88
CA PHE A 79 16.41 -4.82 -3.49
C PHE A 79 17.76 -5.19 -4.13
N ASP A 80 18.45 -4.20 -4.70
CA ASP A 80 19.87 -4.34 -5.02
C ASP A 80 20.66 -4.49 -3.71
N SER A 81 21.40 -5.59 -3.60
CA SER A 81 22.27 -5.90 -2.45
C SER A 81 23.28 -4.78 -2.12
N ALA A 82 23.62 -3.92 -3.08
CA ALA A 82 24.50 -2.77 -2.88
C ALA A 82 23.93 -1.75 -1.89
N PHE A 83 22.61 -1.67 -1.75
CA PHE A 83 21.95 -0.76 -0.81
C PHE A 83 22.12 -1.19 0.65
N THR A 84 22.21 -2.49 0.93
CA THR A 84 22.29 -3.02 2.29
C THR A 84 23.46 -2.42 3.07
N SER A 85 24.59 -2.19 2.40
CA SER A 85 25.79 -1.57 3.00
C SER A 85 25.61 -0.10 3.41
N ARG A 86 24.61 0.59 2.87
CA ARG A 86 24.34 2.03 3.09
C ARG A 86 23.13 2.27 4.01
N ILE A 87 22.46 1.19 4.45
CA ILE A 87 21.30 1.25 5.34
C ILE A 87 21.78 0.95 6.76
N HIS A 88 21.76 1.98 7.61
CA HIS A 88 22.16 1.85 9.01
C HIS A 88 21.13 1.08 9.85
N VAL A 89 19.84 1.28 9.56
CA VAL A 89 18.72 0.65 10.27
C VAL A 89 17.66 0.26 9.25
N ALA A 90 17.23 -1.00 9.28
CA ALA A 90 16.11 -1.50 8.50
C ALA A 90 14.93 -1.84 9.42
N LEU A 91 13.77 -1.20 9.17
CA LEU A 91 12.54 -1.45 9.92
C LEU A 91 11.58 -2.24 9.05
N HIS A 92 11.37 -3.52 9.40
CA HIS A 92 10.42 -4.37 8.71
C HIS A 92 9.04 -4.30 9.39
N TYR A 93 8.07 -3.72 8.69
CA TYR A 93 6.67 -3.72 9.10
C TYR A 93 6.00 -5.02 8.70
N LYS A 94 5.72 -5.88 9.68
CA LYS A 94 4.98 -7.13 9.48
C LYS A 94 3.50 -6.84 9.21
N SER A 95 2.84 -7.80 8.57
CA SER A 95 1.38 -7.80 8.48
C SER A 95 0.74 -7.71 9.86
N LEU A 96 -0.31 -6.88 9.97
CA LEU A 96 -1.02 -6.69 11.23
C LEU A 96 -1.65 -8.00 11.70
N THR A 97 -1.52 -8.29 12.99
CA THR A 97 -2.29 -9.33 13.67
C THR A 97 -3.67 -8.80 14.08
N ASP A 98 -4.59 -9.67 14.51
CA ASP A 98 -5.88 -9.21 15.04
C ASP A 98 -5.73 -8.31 16.28
N PRO A 99 -4.85 -8.61 17.25
CA PRO A 99 -4.56 -7.69 18.35
C PRO A 99 -4.01 -6.31 17.89
N ASP A 100 -3.23 -6.26 16.82
CA ASP A 100 -2.74 -4.98 16.27
C ASP A 100 -3.89 -4.19 15.63
N ARG A 101 -4.78 -4.87 14.89
CA ARG A 101 -5.98 -4.26 14.30
C ARG A 101 -6.92 -3.72 15.37
N GLU A 102 -7.11 -4.46 16.46
CA GLU A 102 -7.93 -4.03 17.60
C GLU A 102 -7.42 -2.71 18.18
N LYS A 103 -6.11 -2.59 18.42
CA LYS A 103 -5.49 -1.33 18.88
C LYS A 103 -5.70 -0.18 17.89
N ILE A 104 -5.61 -0.46 16.59
CA ILE A 104 -5.86 0.56 15.55
C ILE A 104 -7.32 1.01 15.58
N TRP A 105 -8.28 0.09 15.71
CA TRP A 105 -9.68 0.42 15.85
C TRP A 105 -9.96 1.27 17.09
N LEU A 106 -9.44 0.85 18.25
CA LEU A 106 -9.56 1.60 19.50
C LEU A 106 -9.05 3.04 19.35
N ASN A 107 -7.81 3.20 18.88
CA ASN A 107 -7.22 4.52 18.65
C ASN A 107 -8.03 5.36 17.65
N SER A 108 -8.62 4.72 16.63
CA SER A 108 -9.43 5.40 15.62
C SER A 108 -10.77 5.89 16.19
N PHE A 109 -11.44 5.09 17.02
CA PHE A 109 -12.68 5.47 17.69
C PHE A 109 -12.44 6.61 18.69
N GLU A 110 -11.44 6.47 19.56
CA GLU A 110 -11.10 7.51 20.56
C GLU A 110 -10.73 8.82 19.88
N ARG A 111 -9.98 8.74 18.78
CA ARG A 111 -9.63 9.93 18.00
C ARG A 111 -10.86 10.58 17.38
N LEU A 112 -11.77 9.80 16.81
CA LEU A 112 -12.98 10.33 16.19
C LEU A 112 -13.88 11.04 17.21
N GLU A 113 -14.12 10.42 18.37
CA GLU A 113 -14.94 11.02 19.43
C GLU A 113 -14.32 12.33 19.91
N ARG A 114 -13.01 12.34 20.20
CA ARG A 114 -12.27 13.52 20.63
C ARG A 114 -12.27 14.64 19.57
N ASP A 115 -11.95 14.32 18.32
CA ASP A 115 -11.84 15.30 17.24
C ASP A 115 -13.22 15.87 16.84
N SER A 116 -14.31 15.14 17.13
CA SER A 116 -15.70 15.58 16.86
C SER A 116 -16.30 16.53 17.90
N GLY A 117 -15.67 16.68 19.08
CA GLY A 117 -16.20 17.48 20.18
C GLY A 117 -17.58 16.98 20.67
N ASP A 118 -17.71 15.68 20.91
CA ASP A 118 -18.93 14.99 21.38
C ASP A 118 -20.14 15.02 20.42
N LYS A 119 -19.93 15.39 19.16
CA LYS A 119 -20.96 15.33 18.11
C LYS A 119 -21.15 13.92 17.54
N VAL A 120 -20.08 13.12 17.54
CA VAL A 120 -20.07 11.73 17.06
C VAL A 120 -19.82 10.81 18.24
N HIS A 121 -20.67 9.80 18.40
CA HIS A 121 -20.54 8.76 19.42
C HIS A 121 -20.48 7.38 18.76
N ILE A 122 -19.56 6.52 19.24
CA ILE A 122 -19.46 5.14 18.79
C ILE A 122 -20.12 4.22 19.81
N SER A 123 -21.17 3.49 19.38
CA SER A 123 -21.87 2.58 20.30
C SER A 123 -20.97 1.42 20.74
N VAL A 124 -21.23 0.89 21.94
CA VAL A 124 -20.50 -0.27 22.49
C VAL A 124 -20.58 -1.47 21.54
N ALA A 125 -21.76 -1.73 20.96
CA ALA A 125 -21.96 -2.80 20.00
C ALA A 125 -21.10 -2.63 18.73
N THR A 126 -20.84 -1.40 18.28
CA THR A 126 -19.92 -1.14 17.16
C THR A 126 -18.49 -1.50 17.50
N ARG A 127 -18.05 -1.18 18.73
CA ARG A 127 -16.71 -1.51 19.21
C ARG A 127 -16.53 -3.03 19.29
N GLU A 128 -17.45 -3.71 19.96
CA GLU A 128 -17.46 -5.18 20.07
C GLU A 128 -17.45 -5.84 18.67
N TYR A 129 -18.30 -5.36 17.76
CA TYR A 129 -18.32 -5.87 16.38
C TYR A 129 -17.00 -5.64 15.64
N ALA A 130 -16.35 -4.49 15.82
CA ALA A 130 -15.07 -4.20 15.17
C ALA A 130 -13.93 -5.10 15.67
N TYR A 131 -13.95 -5.48 16.96
CA TYR A 131 -12.89 -6.25 17.61
C TYR A 131 -13.05 -7.76 17.42
N GLU A 132 -14.25 -8.28 17.65
CA GLU A 132 -14.47 -9.71 17.83
C GLU A 132 -15.11 -10.39 16.61
N SER A 133 -15.67 -9.61 15.68
CA SER A 133 -16.37 -10.19 14.55
C SER A 133 -15.41 -10.91 13.61
N ARG A 134 -15.68 -12.21 13.42
CA ARG A 134 -15.03 -13.01 12.37
C ARG A 134 -15.19 -12.38 11.00
N ASP A 135 -16.27 -11.63 10.79
CA ASP A 135 -16.48 -10.97 9.51
C ASP A 135 -15.46 -9.88 9.24
N VAL A 136 -15.18 -9.06 10.24
CA VAL A 136 -14.17 -8.01 10.19
C VAL A 136 -12.77 -8.62 10.12
N GLN A 137 -12.48 -9.60 10.98
CA GLN A 137 -11.17 -10.26 11.01
C GLN A 137 -10.83 -10.94 9.68
N SER A 138 -11.81 -11.60 9.04
CA SER A 138 -11.62 -12.24 7.73
C SER A 138 -11.21 -11.28 6.61
N LEU A 139 -11.48 -9.97 6.77
CA LEU A 139 -11.07 -8.96 5.80
C LEU A 139 -9.60 -8.60 5.90
N HIS A 140 -8.88 -8.92 6.98
CA HIS A 140 -7.45 -8.60 7.14
C HIS A 140 -7.11 -7.14 6.82
N TRP A 141 -7.97 -6.21 7.23
CA TRP A 141 -7.81 -4.80 6.87
C TRP A 141 -6.50 -4.22 7.43
N ASN A 142 -5.80 -3.46 6.59
CA ASN A 142 -4.69 -2.63 7.02
C ASN A 142 -5.19 -1.31 7.66
N GLY A 143 -4.29 -0.53 8.26
CA GLY A 143 -4.67 0.71 8.94
C GLY A 143 -5.37 1.74 8.04
N ARG A 144 -5.05 1.78 6.74
CA ARG A 144 -5.74 2.65 5.77
C ARG A 144 -7.16 2.16 5.50
N GLU A 145 -7.33 0.86 5.33
CA GLU A 145 -8.66 0.26 5.13
C GLU A 145 -9.54 0.42 6.37
N ILE A 146 -9.02 0.23 7.59
CA ILE A 146 -9.74 0.47 8.85
C ILE A 146 -10.23 1.92 8.92
N ARG A 147 -9.35 2.88 8.65
CA ARG A 147 -9.71 4.31 8.65
C ARG A 147 -10.81 4.62 7.63
N ASN A 148 -10.67 4.13 6.41
CA ASN A 148 -11.66 4.36 5.35
C ASN A 148 -13.00 3.68 5.68
N ALA A 149 -12.97 2.50 6.30
CA ALA A 149 -14.16 1.79 6.74
C ALA A 149 -14.90 2.59 7.83
N LEU A 150 -14.16 3.12 8.80
CA LEU A 150 -14.73 4.00 9.83
C LEU A 150 -15.34 5.27 9.24
N GLN A 151 -14.64 5.94 8.33
CA GLN A 151 -15.15 7.14 7.66
C GLN A 151 -16.45 6.86 6.90
N THR A 152 -16.52 5.73 6.19
CA THR A 152 -17.75 5.31 5.50
C THR A 152 -18.87 5.04 6.51
N ALA A 153 -18.57 4.36 7.63
CA ALA A 153 -19.57 4.08 8.66
C ALA A 153 -20.10 5.36 9.32
N VAL A 154 -19.24 6.36 9.52
CA VAL A 154 -19.63 7.69 10.01
C VAL A 154 -20.54 8.40 9.01
N ALA A 155 -20.19 8.43 7.73
CA ALA A 155 -21.01 9.06 6.70
C ALA A 155 -22.42 8.43 6.59
N LEU A 156 -22.51 7.10 6.74
CA LEU A 156 -23.80 6.40 6.82
C LEU A 156 -24.60 6.85 8.06
N ALA A 157 -23.93 6.97 9.21
CA ALA A 157 -24.55 7.41 10.45
C ALA A 157 -25.03 8.88 10.40
N GLU A 158 -24.24 9.76 9.77
CA GLU A 158 -24.57 11.17 9.56
C GLU A 158 -25.82 11.31 8.69
N THR A 159 -25.92 10.49 7.63
CA THR A 159 -27.07 10.46 6.74
C THR A 159 -28.34 10.03 7.49
N GLU A 160 -28.26 8.95 8.28
CA GLU A 160 -29.38 8.47 9.12
C GLU A 160 -29.79 9.51 10.18
N ALA A 161 -28.82 10.17 10.82
CA ALA A 161 -29.09 11.23 11.79
C ALA A 161 -29.80 12.44 11.15
N LEU A 162 -29.43 12.81 9.92
CA LEU A 162 -30.06 13.90 9.18
C LEU A 162 -31.52 13.58 8.84
N GLU A 163 -31.80 12.36 8.35
CA GLU A 163 -33.16 11.90 8.04
C GLU A 163 -34.06 11.90 9.28
N GLU A 164 -33.49 11.59 10.45
CA GLU A 164 -34.18 11.56 11.74
C GLU A 164 -34.17 12.91 12.49
N ASN A 165 -33.61 13.98 11.91
CA ASN A 165 -33.41 15.29 12.55
C ASN A 165 -32.71 15.22 13.93
N LYS A 166 -31.64 14.42 14.04
CA LYS A 166 -30.83 14.28 15.25
C LYS A 166 -29.57 15.14 15.18
N ASP A 167 -29.34 15.94 16.21
CA ASP A 167 -28.12 16.77 16.33
C ASP A 167 -26.84 15.96 16.65
N LYS A 168 -27.01 14.75 17.21
CA LYS A 168 -25.90 13.85 17.56
C LYS A 168 -25.88 12.62 16.67
N VAL A 169 -24.71 12.35 16.12
CA VAL A 169 -24.47 11.20 15.24
C VAL A 169 -24.03 10.02 16.08
N THR A 170 -24.80 8.93 16.07
CA THR A 170 -24.40 7.68 16.72
C THR A 170 -24.04 6.65 15.67
N VAL A 171 -22.77 6.24 15.63
CA VAL A 171 -22.34 5.13 14.79
C VAL A 171 -22.73 3.83 15.49
N THR A 172 -23.55 3.02 14.82
CA THR A 172 -24.00 1.70 15.29
C THR A 172 -23.35 0.58 14.47
N ASP A 173 -23.44 -0.65 14.97
CA ASP A 173 -22.87 -1.83 14.29
C ASP A 173 -23.54 -2.09 12.94
N LYS A 174 -24.79 -1.66 12.74
CA LYS A 174 -25.49 -1.65 11.45
C LYS A 174 -24.67 -0.94 10.37
N HIS A 175 -24.11 0.24 10.66
CA HIS A 175 -23.30 0.99 9.69
C HIS A 175 -22.01 0.25 9.35
N LEU A 176 -21.32 -0.27 10.35
CA LEU A 176 -20.07 -1.00 10.14
C LEU A 176 -20.30 -2.34 9.41
N ARG A 177 -21.39 -3.06 9.71
CA ARG A 177 -21.82 -4.26 8.97
C ARG A 177 -22.08 -3.97 7.50
N ALA A 178 -22.70 -2.83 7.18
CA ALA A 178 -22.93 -2.42 5.80
C ALA A 178 -21.59 -2.25 5.05
N VAL A 179 -20.62 -1.58 5.67
CA VAL A 179 -19.26 -1.41 5.12
C VAL A 179 -18.55 -2.75 4.94
N VAL A 180 -18.60 -3.63 5.94
CA VAL A 180 -18.03 -5.00 5.87
C VAL A 180 -18.63 -5.78 4.69
N ARG A 181 -19.95 -5.72 4.51
CA ARG A 181 -20.63 -6.38 3.38
C ARG A 181 -20.13 -5.84 2.03
N MET A 182 -20.00 -4.52 1.89
CA MET A 182 -19.48 -3.89 0.68
C MET A 182 -18.03 -4.30 0.40
N SER A 183 -17.16 -4.27 1.42
CA SER A 183 -15.76 -4.68 1.28
C SER A 183 -15.61 -6.15 0.92
N ARG A 184 -16.44 -7.04 1.48
CA ARG A 184 -16.49 -8.46 1.08
C ARG A 184 -16.87 -8.63 -0.38
N GLY A 185 -17.92 -7.94 -0.82
CA GLY A 185 -18.34 -7.96 -2.23
C GLY A 185 -17.20 -7.54 -3.16
N PHE A 186 -16.50 -6.47 -2.82
CA PHE A 186 -15.36 -5.97 -3.59
C PHE A 186 -14.17 -6.95 -3.60
N LYS A 187 -13.80 -7.52 -2.44
CA LYS A 187 -12.71 -8.51 -2.38
C LYS A 187 -13.02 -9.78 -3.16
N ASN A 188 -14.27 -10.24 -3.12
CA ASN A 188 -14.71 -11.40 -3.91
C ASN A 188 -14.63 -11.11 -5.42
N PHE A 189 -15.06 -9.91 -5.85
CA PHE A 189 -14.94 -9.48 -7.24
C PHE A 189 -13.48 -9.44 -7.73
N LEU A 190 -12.59 -8.83 -6.95
CA LEU A 190 -11.15 -8.81 -7.28
C LEU A 190 -10.53 -10.22 -7.31
N GLY A 191 -10.95 -11.09 -6.39
CA GLY A 191 -10.51 -12.48 -6.36
C GLY A 191 -10.93 -13.28 -7.60
N GLN A 192 -12.14 -13.04 -8.12
CA GLN A 192 -12.62 -13.66 -9.35
C GLN A 192 -11.88 -13.16 -10.59
N GLN A 193 -11.57 -11.85 -10.66
CA GLN A 193 -10.79 -11.31 -11.77
C GLN A 193 -9.37 -11.88 -11.80
N LYS A 194 -8.69 -11.97 -10.65
CA LYS A 194 -7.34 -12.57 -10.58
C LYS A 194 -7.32 -14.03 -11.01
N LYS A 195 -8.35 -14.81 -10.65
CA LYS A 195 -8.46 -16.20 -11.10
C LYS A 195 -8.61 -16.29 -12.61
N ARG A 196 -9.51 -15.50 -13.21
CA ARG A 196 -9.67 -15.45 -14.67
C ARG A 196 -8.38 -15.08 -15.39
N SER A 197 -7.68 -14.04 -14.92
CA SER A 197 -6.40 -13.64 -15.54
C SER A 197 -5.30 -14.70 -15.41
N ASN A 198 -5.28 -15.48 -14.33
CA ASN A 198 -4.34 -16.60 -14.20
C ASN A 198 -4.73 -17.78 -15.09
N ASP A 199 -6.04 -18.11 -15.17
CA ASP A 199 -6.55 -19.18 -16.02
C ASP A 199 -6.35 -18.85 -17.52
N ASP A 200 -6.39 -17.57 -17.90
CA ASP A 200 -6.14 -17.13 -19.27
C ASP A 200 -4.63 -17.20 -19.62
N VAL A 201 -3.74 -16.87 -18.68
CA VAL A 201 -2.28 -17.01 -18.88
C VAL A 201 -1.85 -18.47 -18.93
N GLU A 202 -2.42 -19.34 -18.08
CA GLU A 202 -2.13 -20.78 -18.12
C GLU A 202 -2.61 -21.43 -19.44
N LYS A 203 -3.68 -20.91 -20.06
CA LYS A 203 -4.14 -21.38 -21.38
C LYS A 203 -3.27 -20.88 -22.53
N ASP A 204 -2.82 -19.64 -22.50
CA ASP A 204 -1.90 -19.10 -23.50
C ASP A 204 -0.56 -19.87 -23.47
N ASP A 205 -0.08 -20.24 -22.27
CA ASP A 205 1.11 -21.08 -22.11
C ASP A 205 0.86 -22.52 -22.62
N GLU A 206 -0.32 -23.13 -22.40
CA GLU A 206 -0.66 -24.47 -22.90
C GLU A 206 -0.83 -24.52 -24.44
N GLU A 207 -1.41 -23.48 -25.06
CA GLU A 207 -1.58 -23.40 -26.52
C GLU A 207 -0.23 -23.21 -27.25
N GLU A 208 0.80 -22.59 -26.63
CA GLU A 208 2.15 -22.50 -27.21
C GLU A 208 2.92 -23.83 -27.21
N PHE A 209 2.54 -24.82 -26.38
CA PHE A 209 3.19 -26.13 -26.34
C PHE A 209 2.59 -27.16 -27.32
N GLU A 210 1.36 -26.98 -27.81
CA GLU A 210 0.72 -27.93 -28.73
C GLU A 210 1.11 -27.75 -30.22
N ASP A 211 1.69 -26.61 -30.63
CA ASP A 211 2.03 -26.35 -32.05
C ASP A 211 3.41 -26.89 -32.51
N ASN A 212 4.20 -27.51 -31.63
CA ASN A 212 5.54 -28.05 -31.97
C ASN A 212 5.59 -29.59 -32.16
N GLY A 213 4.44 -30.23 -32.35
CA GLY A 213 4.28 -31.68 -32.26
C GLY A 213 4.09 -32.49 -33.55
N GLU A 214 4.31 -31.97 -34.75
CA GLU A 214 4.26 -32.80 -35.98
C GLU A 214 5.43 -32.53 -36.93
N GLY A 215 6.43 -33.43 -36.91
CA GLY A 215 7.55 -33.35 -37.86
C GLY A 215 8.53 -34.50 -37.82
N SER A 216 8.30 -35.49 -38.68
CA SER A 216 9.28 -36.42 -39.28
C SER A 216 9.78 -37.66 -38.50
N THR A 217 9.07 -38.78 -38.73
CA THR A 217 9.61 -40.15 -38.68
C THR A 217 10.56 -40.39 -39.85
N VAL A 218 11.86 -40.52 -39.60
CA VAL A 218 12.87 -40.95 -40.58
C VAL A 218 13.01 -42.48 -40.50
N ARG A 219 12.64 -43.19 -41.58
CA ARG A 219 12.96 -44.61 -41.78
C ARG A 219 14.41 -44.74 -42.23
N VAL A 220 15.18 -45.59 -41.56
CA VAL A 220 16.52 -46.00 -41.95
C VAL A 220 16.41 -47.36 -42.66
N ASN A 221 16.92 -47.42 -43.89
CA ASN A 221 17.26 -48.67 -44.59
C ASN A 221 18.71 -49.04 -44.28
#